data_AF-A0A2S9F800-F1
#
_entry.id   AF-A0A2S9F800-F1
#
_cell.length_a   1.000
_cell.length_b   1.000
_cell.length_c   1.000
_cell.angle_alpha   90.00
_cell.angle_beta   90.00
_cell.angle_gamma   90.00
#
_symmetry.space_group_name_H-M   'P 1'
#
loop_
_entity.id
_entity.type
_entity.pdbx_description
1 polymer ?
#
loop_
_entity_poly.entity_id
_entity_poly.type
_entity_poly.pdbx_seq_one_letter_code
_entity_poly.pdbx_strand_id
1 'polypeptide(L)'
;ETGVRVYSTHPGWVETPGVADALPAFRRLTRPLLRNTADGADTAVWLVATRPESAAGHFWHDRAPRPTTFGWQREEDADAAAAFVAAISEITGTTQNWLGFSR
;
A
#
# COMPACT_ATOMS: atom_id res chain seq x y z
N GLU A 1 -4.15 -1.48 23.92
CA GLU A 1 -3.68 -1.43 22.51
C GLU A 1 -2.37 -2.18 22.39
N THR A 2 -2.14 -2.87 21.28
CA THR A 2 -0.93 -3.70 21.06
C THR A 2 0.32 -2.90 20.68
N GLY A 3 0.20 -1.57 20.50
CA GLY A 3 1.29 -0.70 20.05
C GLY A 3 1.72 -0.91 18.59
N VAL A 4 1.06 -1.81 17.86
CA VAL A 4 1.31 -2.10 16.45
C VAL A 4 0.68 -1.00 15.58
N ARG A 5 1.41 -0.53 14.57
CA ARG A 5 0.91 0.41 13.56
C ARG A 5 0.97 -0.24 12.18
N VAL A 6 -0.05 0.03 11.38
CA VAL A 6 -0.16 -0.47 9.99
C VAL A 6 -0.24 0.74 9.07
N TYR A 7 0.54 0.71 8.00
CA TYR A 7 0.58 1.77 6.98
C TYR A 7 0.50 1.15 5.59
N SER A 8 -0.17 1.85 4.67
CA SER A 8 -0.16 1.52 3.24
C SER A 8 0.61 2.60 2.48
N THR A 9 1.44 2.21 1.50
CA THR A 9 2.29 3.15 0.75
C THR A 9 2.56 2.69 -0.68
N HIS A 10 2.83 3.64 -1.57
CA HIS A 10 3.32 3.38 -2.92
C HIS A 10 4.78 3.81 -3.07
N PRO A 11 5.66 3.01 -3.70
CA PRO A 11 7.06 3.39 -3.93
C PRO A 11 7.26 4.39 -5.09
N GLY A 12 6.22 4.61 -5.89
CA GLY A 12 6.32 5.28 -7.19
C GLY A 12 6.84 4.35 -8.28
N TRP A 13 7.23 4.92 -9.42
CA TRP A 13 7.79 4.15 -10.53
C TRP A 13 9.28 3.92 -10.32
N VAL A 14 9.64 2.76 -9.76
CA VAL A 14 11.02 2.39 -9.45
C VAL A 14 11.59 1.46 -10.52
N GLU A 15 12.82 1.69 -10.96
CA GLU A 15 13.54 0.78 -11.85
C GLU A 15 13.94 -0.50 -11.08
N THR A 16 13.05 -1.49 -11.07
CA THR A 16 13.30 -2.83 -10.51
C THR A 16 13.34 -3.88 -11.63
N PRO A 17 14.06 -5.02 -11.44
CA PRO A 17 14.06 -6.11 -12.42
C PRO A 17 12.64 -6.57 -12.78
N GLY A 18 11.75 -6.72 -11.79
CA GLY A 18 10.38 -7.15 -12.02
C GLY A 18 9.57 -6.21 -12.93
N VAL A 19 9.74 -4.90 -12.80
CA VAL A 19 9.11 -3.92 -13.72
C VAL A 19 9.76 -3.97 -15.10
N ALA A 20 11.08 -4.10 -15.17
CA ALA A 20 11.82 -4.15 -16.42
C ALA A 20 11.43 -5.35 -17.29
N ASP A 21 11.23 -6.51 -16.66
CA ASP A 21 10.90 -7.77 -17.34
C ASP A 21 9.42 -7.82 -17.73
N ALA A 22 8.52 -7.35 -16.85
CA ALA A 22 7.08 -7.39 -17.11
C ALA A 22 6.62 -6.33 -18.12
N LEU A 23 7.28 -5.16 -18.17
CA LEU A 23 6.86 -4.01 -18.96
C LEU A 23 8.02 -3.35 -19.73
N PRO A 24 8.65 -4.06 -20.68
CA PRO A 24 9.88 -3.60 -21.35
C PRO A 24 9.67 -2.33 -22.19
N ALA A 25 8.53 -2.23 -22.89
CA ALA A 25 8.20 -1.05 -23.69
C ALA A 25 7.94 0.19 -22.80
N PHE A 26 7.23 0.01 -21.68
CA PHE A 26 7.01 1.05 -20.70
C PHE A 26 8.34 1.55 -20.14
N ARG A 27 9.19 0.62 -19.65
CA ARG A 27 10.52 0.97 -19.15
C ARG A 27 11.31 1.77 -20.15
N ARG A 28 11.37 1.37 -21.42
CA ARG A 28 12.13 2.11 -22.45
C ARG A 28 11.66 3.57 -22.57
N LEU A 29 10.35 3.80 -22.51
CA LEU A 29 9.76 5.14 -22.65
C LEU A 29 9.91 5.98 -21.38
N THR A 30 9.74 5.37 -20.20
CA THR A 30 9.70 6.09 -18.92
C THR A 30 11.02 6.07 -18.17
N ARG A 31 12.07 5.40 -18.69
CA ARG A 31 13.37 5.24 -18.02
C ARG A 31 13.92 6.51 -17.36
N PRO A 32 13.93 7.69 -18.03
CA PRO A 32 14.47 8.91 -17.41
C PRO A 32 13.66 9.42 -16.22
N LEU A 33 12.41 8.99 -16.08
CA LEU A 33 11.49 9.33 -15.00
C LEU A 33 11.44 8.28 -13.90
N LEU A 34 12.11 7.13 -14.09
CA LEU A 34 12.13 6.06 -13.10
C LEU A 34 13.02 6.46 -11.93
N ARG A 35 12.52 6.18 -10.74
CA ARG A 35 13.21 6.30 -9.46
C ARG A 35 14.24 5.19 -9.30
N ASN A 36 15.28 5.47 -8.52
CA ASN A 36 16.18 4.42 -8.05
C ASN A 36 15.56 3.66 -6.86
N THR A 37 16.20 2.57 -6.44
CA THR A 37 15.70 1.73 -5.35
C THR A 37 15.66 2.43 -3.99
N ALA A 38 16.60 3.35 -3.72
CA ALA A 38 16.61 4.11 -2.47
C ALA A 38 15.43 5.09 -2.40
N ASP A 39 15.13 5.78 -3.50
CA ASP A 39 13.96 6.66 -3.61
C ASP A 39 12.65 5.86 -3.40
N GLY A 40 12.58 4.64 -3.94
CA GLY A 40 11.43 3.76 -3.79
C GLY A 40 11.20 3.28 -2.35
N ALA A 41 12.28 3.07 -1.60
CA ALA A 41 12.23 2.64 -0.20
C ALA A 41 11.99 3.79 0.78
N ASP A 42 12.21 5.03 0.35
CA ASP A 42 12.25 6.22 1.20
C ASP A 42 11.02 6.39 2.11
N THR A 43 9.82 6.29 1.54
CA THR A 43 8.58 6.49 2.33
C THR A 43 8.36 5.35 3.33
N ALA A 44 8.65 4.10 2.95
CA ALA A 44 8.50 2.96 3.86
C ALA A 44 9.48 3.05 5.04
N VAL A 45 10.74 3.39 4.78
CA VAL A 45 11.77 3.60 5.82
C VAL A 45 11.36 4.75 6.74
N TRP A 46 10.90 5.86 6.18
CA TRP A 46 10.45 7.02 6.96
C TRP A 46 9.25 6.70 7.86
N LEU A 47 8.27 5.91 7.38
CA LEU A 47 7.10 5.50 8.17
C LEU A 47 7.50 4.64 9.38
N VAL A 48 8.42 3.68 9.19
CA VAL A 48 8.91 2.82 10.28
C VAL A 48 9.69 3.63 11.32
N ALA A 49 10.50 4.59 10.86
CA ALA A 49 11.36 5.40 11.71
C ALA A 49 10.58 6.46 12.51
N THR A 50 9.62 7.14 11.88
CA THR A 50 8.95 8.32 12.48
C THR A 50 7.57 8.02 13.03
N ARG A 51 6.94 6.92 12.58
CA ARG A 51 5.61 6.46 13.03
C ARG A 51 4.59 7.59 13.10
N PRO A 52 4.33 8.33 12.00
CA PRO A 52 3.35 9.40 11.99
C PRO A 52 1.96 8.86 12.35
N GLU A 53 1.07 9.73 12.81
CA GLU A 53 -0.33 9.37 13.01
C GLU A 53 -0.97 8.95 11.67
N SER A 54 -1.76 7.88 11.71
CA SER A 54 -2.43 7.35 10.53
C SER A 54 -3.72 6.67 10.93
N ALA A 55 -4.73 6.76 10.06
CA ALA A 55 -6.03 6.13 10.23
C ALA A 55 -6.31 5.17 9.06
N ALA A 56 -7.38 4.38 9.17
CA ALA A 56 -7.89 3.60 8.05
C ALA A 56 -8.15 4.51 6.83
N GLY A 57 -7.86 4.02 5.63
CA GLY A 57 -7.95 4.80 4.39
C GLY A 57 -6.75 5.70 4.09
N HIS A 58 -5.81 5.91 5.02
CA HIS A 58 -4.58 6.64 4.71
C HIS A 58 -3.65 5.84 3.78
N PHE A 59 -3.18 6.53 2.75
CA PHE A 59 -2.21 6.03 1.80
C PHE A 59 -1.05 7.00 1.68
N TRP A 60 0.18 6.50 1.79
CA TRP A 60 1.37 7.33 1.84
C TRP A 60 2.17 7.27 0.54
N HIS A 61 2.57 8.42 0.02
CA HIS A 61 3.49 8.50 -1.12
C HIS A 61 4.30 9.79 -1.00
N ASP A 62 5.62 9.64 -1.11
CA ASP A 62 6.60 10.72 -0.90
C ASP A 62 6.46 11.38 0.49
N ARG A 63 6.38 10.54 1.54
CA ARG A 63 6.23 10.94 2.96
C ARG A 63 5.00 11.81 3.26
N ALA A 64 4.01 11.82 2.37
CA ALA A 64 2.78 12.57 2.53
C ALA A 64 1.54 11.67 2.33
N PRO A 65 0.43 11.93 3.04
CA PRO A 65 -0.85 11.30 2.74
C PRO A 65 -1.33 11.69 1.33
N ARG A 66 -1.85 10.73 0.58
CA ARG A 66 -2.48 10.91 -0.73
C ARG A 66 -3.89 10.32 -0.72
N PRO A 67 -4.82 10.89 -1.51
CA PRO A 67 -6.11 10.26 -1.76
C PRO A 67 -5.92 8.87 -2.39
N THR A 68 -6.73 7.90 -1.96
CA THR A 68 -6.80 6.56 -2.55
C THR A 68 -7.73 6.51 -3.76
N THR A 69 -8.69 7.42 -3.83
CA THR A 69 -9.69 7.52 -4.90
C THR A 69 -9.75 8.95 -5.44
N PHE A 70 -9.95 9.05 -6.75
CA PHE A 70 -10.42 10.26 -7.42
C PHE A 70 -11.95 10.22 -7.49
N GLY A 71 -12.62 11.37 -7.52
CA GLY A 71 -14.08 11.46 -7.38
C GLY A 71 -14.94 10.76 -8.45
N TRP A 72 -14.35 10.13 -9.46
CA TRP A 72 -15.02 9.28 -10.46
C TRP A 72 -14.74 7.79 -10.29
N GLN A 73 -13.88 7.42 -9.34
CA GLN A 73 -13.58 6.02 -9.02
C GLN A 73 -14.59 5.49 -8.02
N ARG A 74 -14.78 4.16 -8.01
CA ARG A 74 -15.61 3.50 -7.01
C ARG A 74 -15.14 3.87 -5.60
N GLU A 75 -16.11 4.17 -4.75
CA GLU A 75 -15.88 4.32 -3.32
C GLU A 75 -15.43 2.98 -2.72
N GLU A 76 -14.76 3.10 -1.57
CA GLU A 76 -14.33 1.94 -0.78
C GLU A 76 -15.55 1.18 -0.24
N ASP A 77 -15.58 -0.14 -0.45
CA ASP A 77 -16.62 -1.03 0.02
C ASP A 77 -16.09 -1.83 1.23
N ALA A 78 -16.51 -1.43 2.42
CA ALA A 78 -16.07 -2.03 3.67
C ALA A 78 -16.52 -3.50 3.80
N ASP A 79 -17.68 -3.85 3.24
CA ASP A 79 -18.19 -5.23 3.28
C ASP A 79 -17.37 -6.13 2.35
N ALA A 80 -17.01 -5.63 1.17
CA ALA A 80 -16.11 -6.34 0.26
C ALA A 80 -14.71 -6.56 0.88
N ALA A 81 -14.17 -5.54 1.56
CA ALA A 81 -12.89 -5.67 2.26
C ALA A 81 -12.97 -6.71 3.40
N ALA A 82 -14.03 -6.69 4.20
CA ALA A 82 -14.25 -7.67 5.27
C ALA A 82 -14.41 -9.09 4.72
N ALA A 83 -15.17 -9.28 3.64
CA ALA A 83 -15.34 -10.57 2.98
C ALA A 83 -14.01 -11.11 2.43
N PHE A 84 -13.19 -10.24 1.82
CA PHE A 84 -11.87 -10.61 1.33
C PHE A 84 -10.96 -11.09 2.47
N VAL A 85 -10.88 -10.35 3.58
CA VAL A 85 -10.08 -10.74 4.74
C VAL A 85 -10.58 -12.08 5.31
N ALA A 86 -11.89 -12.28 5.43
CA ALA A 86 -12.46 -13.55 5.90
C ALA A 86 -12.03 -14.73 5.03
N ALA A 87 -12.12 -14.59 3.71
CA ALA A 87 -11.73 -15.63 2.75
C ALA A 87 -10.23 -15.96 2.82
N ILE A 88 -9.34 -14.96 2.86
CA ILE A 88 -7.89 -15.19 2.98
C ILE A 88 -7.56 -15.92 4.28
N SER A 89 -8.29 -15.63 5.34
CA SER A 89 -8.02 -16.21 6.65
C SER A 89 -8.42 -17.67 6.74
N GLU A 90 -9.55 -18.02 6.11
CA GLU A 90 -9.95 -19.41 5.92
C GLU A 90 -8.91 -20.17 5.09
N ILE A 91 -8.48 -19.60 3.95
CA ILE A 91 -7.50 -20.21 3.05
C ILE A 91 -6.15 -20.43 3.74
N THR A 92 -5.72 -19.47 4.58
CA THR A 92 -4.41 -19.52 5.25
C THR A 92 -4.43 -20.17 6.63
N GLY A 93 -5.61 -20.53 7.15
CA GLY A 93 -5.76 -21.02 8.52
C GLY A 93 -5.43 -19.98 9.60
N THR A 94 -5.47 -18.68 9.27
CA THR A 94 -5.16 -17.60 10.21
C THR A 94 -6.37 -17.29 11.09
N THR A 95 -6.15 -17.09 12.39
CA THR A 95 -7.20 -16.87 13.39
C THR A 95 -8.01 -15.60 13.11
N GLN A 96 -9.35 -15.65 13.11
CA GLN A 96 -10.25 -14.51 12.80
C GLN A 96 -10.42 -13.46 13.91
N ASN A 97 -9.34 -13.13 14.61
CA ASN A 97 -9.35 -12.21 15.75
C ASN A 97 -9.43 -10.71 15.38
N TRP A 98 -9.56 -10.37 14.08
CA TRP A 98 -9.80 -9.00 13.58
C TRP A 98 -11.27 -8.58 13.53
N LEU A 99 -12.23 -9.47 13.74
CA LEU A 99 -13.68 -9.16 13.73
C LEU A 99 -14.11 -8.12 14.79
N GLY A 100 -13.24 -7.79 15.75
CA GLY A 100 -13.47 -6.73 16.74
C GLY A 100 -13.17 -5.30 16.24
N PHE A 101 -12.56 -5.14 15.05
CA PHE A 101 -12.19 -3.83 14.49
C PHE A 101 -13.16 -3.31 13.42
N SER A 102 -14.21 -4.06 13.09
CA SER A 102 -15.20 -3.73 12.05
C SER A 102 -16.49 -3.12 12.61
N ARG A 103 -16.44 -2.43 13.75
CA ARG A 103 -17.54 -1.62 14.28
C ARG A 103 -17.08 -0.19 14.54
#